data_AF-A0A6V8P0Y3-F1
#
_entry.id   AF-A0A6V8P0Y3-F1
#
_cell.length_a   1.000
_cell.length_b   1.000
_cell.length_c   1.000
_cell.angle_alpha   90.00
_cell.angle_beta   90.00
_cell.angle_gamma   90.00
#
_symmetry.space_group_name_H-M   'P 1'
#
loop_
_entity.id
_entity.type
_entity.pdbx_description
1 polymer ?
#
loop_
_entity_poly.entity_id
_entity_poly.type
_entity_poly.pdbx_seq_one_letter_code
_entity_poly.pdbx_strand_id
1 'polypeptide(L)' 'MPISLYMDEHVPRAITVALRIRGVDVIAAQEDKAVGFSDTKLLDRAADLKRVLFTH' A
#
# COMPACT_ATOMS: atom_id res chain seq x y z
N MET A 1 -10.76 5.55 -13.94
CA MET A 1 -10.93 5.24 -12.50
C MET A 1 -9.57 5.42 -11.84
N PRO A 2 -9.44 6.13 -10.71
CA PRO A 2 -8.16 6.25 -10.02
C PRO A 2 -7.71 4.87 -9.51
N ILE A 3 -6.43 4.56 -9.65
CA ILE A 3 -5.83 3.32 -9.14
C ILE A 3 -5.73 3.44 -7.61
N SER A 4 -6.30 2.48 -6.88
CA SER A 4 -6.10 2.36 -5.43
C SER A 4 -4.85 1.55 -5.14
N LEU A 5 -3.99 2.07 -4.27
CA LEU A 5 -2.69 1.50 -3.97
C LEU A 5 -2.63 0.91 -2.56
N TYR A 6 -1.84 -0.14 -2.43
CA TYR A 6 -1.43 -0.74 -1.18
C TYR A 6 0.11 -0.64 -1.08
N MET A 7 0.63 0.07 -0.08
CA MET A 7 2.08 0.35 0.04
C MET A 7 2.75 -0.72 0.89
N ASP A 8 3.87 -1.23 0.39
CA ASP A 8 4.81 -2.04 1.15
C ASP A 8 5.34 -1.29 2.40
N GLU A 9 5.73 -2.05 3.43
CA GLU A 9 6.23 -1.50 4.69
C GLU A 9 7.55 -0.71 4.56
N HIS A 10 8.34 -0.99 3.53
CA HIS A 10 9.59 -0.31 3.27
C HIS A 10 9.42 1.00 2.49
N VAL A 11 8.22 1.27 1.95
CA VAL A 11 7.96 2.50 1.21
C VAL A 11 8.00 3.69 2.18
N PRO A 12 8.83 4.72 1.91
CA PRO A 12 8.90 5.89 2.78
C PRO A 12 7.55 6.58 2.96
N ARG A 13 7.17 6.85 4.21
CA ARG A 13 5.91 7.52 4.56
C ARG A 13 5.65 8.81 3.79
N ALA A 14 6.70 9.55 3.45
CA ALA A 14 6.61 10.78 2.65
C ALA A 14 5.92 10.56 1.30
N ILE A 15 6.17 9.42 0.64
CA ILE A 15 5.55 9.05 -0.65
C ILE A 15 4.05 8.82 -0.46
N THR A 16 3.68 8.01 0.53
CA THR A 16 2.27 7.74 0.87
C THR A 16 1.50 9.02 1.17
N VAL A 17 2.09 9.92 1.97
CA VAL A 17 1.48 11.21 2.31
C VAL A 17 1.32 12.09 1.06
N ALA A 18 2.36 12.19 0.21
CA ALA A 18 2.32 12.99 -0.99
C ALA A 18 1.29 12.50 -2.02
N LEU A 19 1.03 11.19 -2.09
CA LEU A 19 -0.02 10.58 -2.91
C LEU A 19 -1.41 10.90 -2.36
N ARG A 20 -1.61 10.78 -1.05
CA ARG A 20 -2.88 11.15 -0.40
C ARG A 20 -3.26 12.61 -0.60
N ILE A 21 -2.29 13.52 -0.49
CA ILE A 21 -2.50 14.97 -0.75
C ILE A 21 -3.00 15.20 -2.20
N ARG A 22 -2.60 14.34 -3.14
CA ARG A 22 -3.05 14.38 -4.54
C ARG A 22 -4.37 13.64 -4.79
N GLY A 23 -5.05 13.16 -3.73
CA GLY A 23 -6.33 12.46 -3.83
C GLY A 23 -6.22 10.99 -4.27
N VAL A 24 -5.02 10.40 -4.24
CA VAL A 24 -4.83 8.97 -4.51
C VAL A 24 -5.28 8.17 -3.28
N ASP A 25 -6.08 7.13 -3.51
CA ASP A 25 -6.51 6.19 -2.47
C ASP A 25 -5.37 5.24 -2.13
N VAL A 26 -4.81 5.37 -0.92
CA VAL A 26 -3.64 4.62 -0.48
C VAL A 26 -3.83 4.07 0.92
N ILE A 27 -3.51 2.79 1.11
CA ILE A 27 -3.33 2.13 2.42
C ILE A 27 -1.88 1.65 2.51
N ALA A 28 -1.19 1.89 3.62
CA ALA A 28 0.13 1.34 3.84
C ALA A 28 0.11 0.10 4.75
N ALA A 29 1.05 -0.83 4.56
CA ALA A 29 1.15 -2.05 5.35
C ALA A 29 1.27 -1.76 6.86
N GLN A 30 1.90 -0.64 7.25
CA GLN A 30 1.97 -0.21 8.65
C GLN A 30 0.59 0.15 9.24
N GLU A 31 -0.33 0.66 8.42
CA GLU A 31 -1.68 1.04 8.84
C GLU A 31 -2.63 -0.16 8.87
N ASP A 32 -2.39 -1.14 8.00
CA ASP A 32 -3.15 -2.39 7.91
C ASP A 32 -2.63 -3.50 8.83
N LYS A 33 -1.65 -3.18 9.71
CA LYS A 33 -0.99 -4.12 10.62
C LYS A 33 -0.33 -5.32 9.91
N ALA A 34 0.13 -5.10 8.68
CA ALA A 34 0.78 -6.10 7.83
C ALA A 34 2.32 -5.96 7.81
N VAL A 35 2.89 -5.28 8.82
CA VAL A 35 4.35 -5.17 9.01
C VAL A 35 4.97 -6.56 9.18
N GLY A 36 6.04 -6.85 8.47
CA GLY A 36 6.73 -8.14 8.46
C GLY A 36 5.98 -9.25 7.71
N PHE A 37 4.96 -8.92 6.92
CA PHE A 37 4.36 -9.88 6.00
C PHE A 37 5.35 -10.21 4.88
N SER A 38 5.37 -11.47 4.45
CA SER A 38 6.12 -11.84 3.23
C SER A 38 5.47 -11.23 1.99
N ASP A 39 6.24 -11.07 0.92
CA ASP A 39 5.78 -10.52 -0.37
C ASP A 39 4.52 -11.21 -0.87
N THR A 40 4.45 -12.55 -0.77
CA THR A 40 3.26 -13.31 -1.16
C THR A 40 2.03 -12.91 -0.34
N LYS A 41 2.18 -12.73 0.98
CA LYS A 41 1.08 -12.29 1.84
C LYS A 41 0.68 -10.84 1.56
N LEU A 42 1.64 -9.96 1.23
CA LEU A 42 1.34 -8.58 0.83
C LEU A 42 0.59 -8.55 -0.51
N LEU A 43 0.94 -9.41 -1.47
CA LEU A 43 0.22 -9.57 -2.74
C LEU A 43 -1.21 -10.07 -2.51
N ASP A 44 -1.39 -11.12 -1.72
CA ASP A 44 -2.72 -11.64 -1.35
C ASP A 44 -3.55 -10.55 -0.66
N ARG A 45 -2.95 -9.81 0.28
CA ARG A 45 -3.62 -8.75 1.01
C ARG A 45 -4.04 -7.59 0.11
N ALA A 46 -3.17 -7.18 -0.83
CA ALA A 46 -3.50 -6.16 -1.81
C ALA A 46 -4.65 -6.61 -2.73
N ALA A 47 -4.63 -7.89 -3.15
CA ALA A 47 -5.69 -8.48 -3.97
C ALA A 47 -7.04 -8.52 -3.23
N ASP A 48 -7.06 -8.96 -1.97
CA ASP A 48 -8.26 -8.96 -1.11
C ASP A 48 -8.86 -7.56 -0.95
N LEU A 49 -8.00 -6.55 -0.80
CA LEU A 49 -8.40 -5.15 -0.70
C LEU A 49 -8.68 -4.50 -2.07
N LYS A 50 -8.54 -5.24 -3.17
CA LYS A 50 -8.68 -4.78 -4.57
C LYS A 50 -7.79 -3.56 -4.88
N ARG A 51 -6.54 -3.62 -4.42
CA ARG A 51 -5.53 -2.58 -4.59
C ARG A 51 -4.31 -3.13 -5.31
N VAL A 52 -3.60 -2.26 -6.02
CA VAL A 52 -2.32 -2.61 -6.62
C VAL A 52 -1.23 -2.47 -5.56
N LEU A 53 -0.44 -3.53 -5.33
CA LEU A 53 0.73 -3.48 -4.46
C LEU A 53 1.81 -2.57 -5.07
N PHE A 54 2.33 -1.66 -4.26
CA PHE A 54 3.46 -0.81 -4.61
C PHE A 54 4.62 -1.11 -3.65
N THR A 55 5.74 -1.54 -4.21
CA THR A 55 6.98 -1.86 -3.49
C THR A 55 8.19 -1.18 -4.19
N HIS A 56 9.37 -1.21 -3.58
CA HIS A 56 10.58 -0.53 -4.04
C HIS A 56 11.55 -1.46 -4.78
#